data_AF-A0A0R3UKH5-F1
#
_entry.id   AF-A0A0R3UKH5-F1
#
_cell.length_a   1.000
_cell.length_b   1.000
_cell.length_c   1.000
_cell.angle_alpha   90.00
_cell.angle_beta   90.00
_cell.angle_gamma   90.00
#
_symmetry.space_group_name_H-M   'P 1'
#
loop_
_entity.id
_entity.type
_entity.pdbx_description
1 polymer ?
#
loop_
_entity_poly.entity_id
_entity_poly.type
_entity_poly.pdbx_seq_one_letter_code
_entity_poly.pdbx_strand_id
1 'polypeptide(L)'
;MISKWLFLSQTSFILNTALRMSVSRLPFAKDMDERILECPICLEQFKVPTMLPCQHSFCQECILKYIHGKGRFCPVCSQTFQEPDMRKNLLLGQIIDSTNMVSPLFTFFVTC
;
A
#
# COMPACT_ATOMS: atom_id res chain seq x y z
N MET A 1 3.05 18.56 40.31
CA MET A 1 3.85 17.66 39.44
C MET A 1 3.05 17.24 38.19
N ILE A 2 2.68 18.20 37.32
CA ILE A 2 1.89 17.93 36.08
C ILE A 2 2.54 18.61 34.84
N SER A 3 3.41 19.60 35.04
CA SER A 3 4.04 20.38 33.97
C SER A 3 5.17 19.67 33.21
N LYS A 4 5.72 18.56 33.72
CA LYS A 4 6.73 17.76 32.98
C LYS A 4 6.13 16.87 31.89
N TRP A 5 4.86 16.44 32.03
CA TRP A 5 4.20 15.56 31.06
C TRP A 5 3.76 16.28 29.78
N LEU A 6 3.36 17.55 29.88
CA LEU A 6 3.07 18.42 28.74
C LEU A 6 4.29 18.70 27.85
N PHE A 7 5.48 18.74 28.46
CA PHE A 7 6.73 18.95 27.71
C PHE A 7 7.18 17.67 26.98
N LEU A 8 6.97 16.50 27.59
CA LEU A 8 7.31 15.20 27.01
C LEU A 8 6.43 14.82 25.80
N SER A 9 5.16 15.23 25.78
CA SER A 9 4.25 15.00 24.64
C SER A 9 4.58 15.90 23.44
N GLN A 10 5.06 17.12 23.69
CA GLN A 10 5.45 18.05 22.64
C GLN A 10 6.79 17.65 22.02
N THR A 11 7.74 17.17 22.84
CA THR A 11 9.00 16.61 22.34
C THR A 11 8.79 15.32 21.56
N SER A 12 7.87 14.43 21.98
CA SER A 12 7.61 13.19 21.24
C SER A 12 6.89 13.47 19.91
N PHE A 13 6.00 14.45 19.85
CA PHE A 13 5.37 14.89 18.61
C PHE A 13 6.39 15.45 17.63
N ILE A 14 7.24 16.38 18.07
CA ILE A 14 8.32 16.98 17.25
C ILE A 14 9.32 15.90 16.78
N LEU A 15 9.72 14.98 17.67
CA LEU A 15 10.66 13.89 17.32
C LEU A 15 10.04 12.93 16.30
N ASN A 16 8.75 12.63 16.42
CA ASN A 16 8.02 11.74 15.50
C ASN A 16 7.80 12.39 14.13
N THR A 17 7.51 13.71 14.08
CA THR A 17 7.48 14.49 12.84
C THR A 17 8.87 14.56 12.20
N ALA A 18 9.92 14.80 12.98
CA ALA A 18 11.30 14.85 12.48
C ALA A 18 11.76 13.49 11.92
N LEU A 19 11.41 12.38 12.58
CA LEU A 19 11.63 11.01 12.09
C LEU A 19 10.87 10.75 10.79
N ARG A 20 9.60 11.15 10.67
CA ARG A 20 8.81 11.04 9.43
C ARG A 20 9.41 11.87 8.27
N MET A 21 9.94 13.04 8.58
CA MET A 21 10.66 13.91 7.63
C MET A 21 12.07 13.41 7.26
N SER A 22 12.64 12.48 8.02
CA SER A 22 13.93 11.86 7.71
C SER A 22 13.77 10.52 6.99
N VAL A 23 12.70 9.76 7.27
CA VAL A 23 12.29 8.58 6.48
C VAL A 23 11.99 8.94 5.02
N SER A 24 11.33 10.08 4.77
CA SER A 24 11.06 10.62 3.42
C SER A 24 12.31 11.13 2.69
N ARG A 25 13.45 11.26 3.37
CA ARG A 25 14.75 11.60 2.79
C ARG A 25 15.63 10.37 2.53
N LEU A 26 15.17 9.18 2.90
CA LEU A 26 15.87 7.95 2.53
C LEU A 26 15.79 7.79 1.01
N PRO A 27 16.91 7.52 0.32
CA PRO A 27 16.93 7.31 -1.13
C PRO A 27 16.02 6.15 -1.57
N PHE A 28 15.68 5.24 -0.64
CA PHE A 28 14.75 4.13 -0.87
C PHE A 28 13.28 4.56 -1.01
N ALA A 29 12.88 5.71 -0.45
CA ALA A 29 11.48 6.14 -0.40
C ALA A 29 11.07 7.08 -1.55
N LYS A 30 12.03 7.66 -2.27
CA LYS A 30 11.77 8.63 -3.35
C LYS A 30 11.51 8.00 -4.71
N ASP A 31 12.00 6.77 -4.92
CA ASP A 31 11.90 6.05 -6.20
C ASP A 31 10.96 4.84 -6.12
N MET A 32 10.17 4.73 -5.04
CA MET A 32 9.10 3.74 -4.99
C MET A 32 7.99 4.26 -5.91
N ASP A 33 8.07 3.87 -7.20
CA ASP A 33 7.06 4.16 -8.21
C ASP A 33 5.68 4.00 -7.58
N GLU A 34 4.86 5.06 -7.61
CA GLU A 34 3.49 5.06 -7.03
C GLU A 34 2.66 3.86 -7.54
N ARG A 35 3.02 3.38 -8.74
CA ARG A 35 2.52 2.19 -9.42
C ARG A 35 2.72 0.87 -8.67
N ILE A 36 3.65 0.80 -7.72
CA ILE A 36 3.88 -0.41 -6.90
C ILE A 36 2.66 -0.72 -6.02
N LEU A 37 1.83 0.28 -5.72
CA LEU A 37 0.59 0.13 -4.95
C LEU A 37 -0.66 0.02 -5.85
N GLU A 38 -0.48 -0.02 -7.17
CA GLU A 38 -1.57 -0.09 -8.14
C GLU A 38 -1.78 -1.51 -8.66
N CYS A 39 -3.04 -1.86 -8.86
CA CYS A 39 -3.45 -3.10 -9.49
C CYS A 39 -3.19 -3.04 -10.99
N PRO A 40 -2.46 -4.00 -11.58
CA PRO A 40 -2.16 -3.99 -13.03
C PRO A 40 -3.38 -4.28 -13.92
N ILE A 41 -4.53 -4.65 -13.35
CA ILE A 41 -5.79 -4.85 -14.10
C ILE A 41 -6.61 -3.57 -14.17
N CYS A 42 -6.85 -2.90 -13.03
CA CYS A 42 -7.71 -1.71 -12.98
C CYS A 42 -6.94 -0.39 -12.94
N LEU A 43 -5.61 -0.43 -12.78
CA LEU A 43 -4.73 0.73 -12.67
C LEU A 43 -5.13 1.69 -11.55
N GLU A 44 -5.76 1.16 -10.50
CA GLU A 44 -6.11 1.87 -9.26
C GLU A 44 -5.36 1.22 -8.09
N GLN A 45 -5.27 1.91 -6.96
CA GLN A 45 -4.75 1.36 -5.71
C GLN A 45 -5.43 0.01 -5.36
N PHE A 46 -4.67 -0.97 -4.86
CA PHE A 46 -5.24 -2.30 -4.59
C PHE A 46 -6.40 -2.26 -3.58
N LYS A 47 -7.53 -2.85 -3.98
CA LYS A 47 -8.68 -3.18 -3.12
C LYS A 47 -8.62 -4.66 -2.77
N VAL A 48 -8.30 -4.96 -1.50
CA VAL A 48 -8.08 -6.34 -1.01
C VAL A 48 -7.04 -7.08 -1.88
N PRO A 49 -5.74 -6.75 -1.76
CA PRO A 49 -4.71 -7.33 -2.60
C PRO A 49 -4.67 -8.86 -2.44
N THR A 50 -4.78 -9.55 -3.55
CA THR A 50 -4.76 -11.01 -3.68
C THR A 50 -3.57 -11.40 -4.54
N MET A 51 -2.73 -12.27 -4.01
CA MET A 51 -1.49 -12.74 -4.59
C MET A 51 -1.67 -14.13 -5.20
N LEU A 52 -1.15 -14.30 -6.41
CA LEU A 52 -1.02 -15.57 -7.10
C LEU A 52 0.26 -16.32 -6.68
N PRO A 53 0.38 -17.64 -6.94
CA PRO A 53 1.61 -18.41 -6.69
C PRO A 53 2.86 -17.87 -7.37
N CYS A 54 2.69 -17.16 -8.50
CA CYS A 54 3.76 -16.47 -9.22
C CYS A 54 4.18 -15.14 -8.57
N GLN A 55 3.72 -14.86 -7.34
CA GLN A 55 3.97 -13.65 -6.56
C GLN A 55 3.38 -12.33 -7.09
N HIS A 56 2.63 -12.34 -8.20
CA HIS A 56 1.92 -11.15 -8.68
C HIS A 56 0.63 -10.92 -7.88
N SER A 57 0.37 -9.66 -7.51
CA SER A 57 -0.80 -9.25 -6.73
C SER A 57 -1.79 -8.46 -7.59
N PHE A 58 -3.09 -8.60 -7.28
CA PHE A 58 -4.22 -7.98 -7.98
C PHE A 58 -5.33 -7.63 -6.96
N CYS A 59 -6.28 -6.76 -7.29
CA CYS A 59 -7.49 -6.65 -6.47
C CYS A 59 -8.26 -7.98 -6.50
N GLN A 60 -8.84 -8.39 -5.36
CA GLN A 60 -9.61 -9.64 -5.28
C GLN A 60 -10.69 -9.72 -6.37
N GLU A 61 -11.48 -8.66 -6.53
CA GLU A 61 -12.53 -8.62 -7.56
C GLU A 61 -11.98 -8.64 -8.99
N CYS A 62 -10.82 -7.99 -9.22
CA CYS A 62 -10.23 -7.92 -10.55
C CYS A 62 -9.76 -9.30 -11.02
N ILE A 63 -9.07 -10.04 -10.16
CA ILE A 63 -8.57 -11.37 -10.52
C ILE A 63 -9.71 -12.39 -10.64
N LEU A 64 -10.75 -12.32 -9.80
CA LEU A 64 -11.92 -13.18 -9.92
C LEU A 64 -12.68 -12.95 -11.24
N LYS A 65 -12.94 -11.69 -11.60
CA LYS A 65 -13.55 -11.33 -12.90
C LYS A 65 -12.71 -11.81 -14.08
N TYR A 66 -11.39 -11.69 -13.97
CA TYR A 66 -10.46 -12.16 -15.00
C TYR A 66 -10.54 -13.69 -15.19
N ILE A 67 -10.49 -14.45 -14.10
CA ILE A 67 -10.55 -15.91 -14.14
C ILE A 67 -11.86 -16.41 -14.76
N HIS A 68 -12.99 -15.78 -14.41
CA HIS A 68 -14.30 -16.15 -14.95
C HIS A 68 -14.44 -15.86 -16.45
N GLY A 69 -13.73 -14.87 -16.99
CA GLY A 69 -13.85 -14.46 -18.39
C GLY A 69 -12.77 -14.96 -19.34
N LYS A 70 -11.53 -15.14 -18.87
CA LYS A 70 -10.36 -15.43 -19.72
C LYS A 70 -9.66 -16.75 -19.38
N GLY A 71 -9.72 -17.20 -18.13
CA GLY A 71 -9.10 -18.44 -17.66
C GLY A 71 -8.10 -18.25 -16.52
N ARG A 72 -7.53 -19.36 -16.04
CA ARG A 72 -6.69 -19.44 -14.83
C ARG A 72 -5.20 -19.27 -15.12
N PHE A 73 -4.81 -18.09 -15.59
CA PHE A 73 -3.41 -17.72 -15.81
C PHE A 73 -3.14 -16.28 -15.37
N CYS A 74 -1.90 -16.01 -14.97
CA CYS A 74 -1.51 -14.70 -14.49
C CYS A 74 -1.56 -13.66 -15.63
N PRO A 75 -2.25 -12.53 -15.47
CA PRO A 75 -2.27 -11.46 -16.47
C PRO A 75 -0.90 -10.86 -16.81
N VAL A 76 0.10 -11.00 -15.93
CA VAL A 76 1.42 -10.38 -16.06
C VAL A 76 2.45 -11.34 -16.66
N CYS A 77 2.55 -12.56 -16.14
CA CYS A 77 3.57 -13.53 -16.54
C CYS A 77 3.01 -14.77 -17.26
N SER A 78 1.69 -14.84 -17.48
CA SER A 78 0.99 -15.96 -18.13
C SER A 78 1.14 -17.32 -17.43
N GLN A 79 1.68 -17.37 -16.21
CA GLN A 79 1.79 -18.61 -15.44
C GLN A 79 0.41 -19.10 -15.00
N THR A 80 0.12 -20.37 -15.24
CA THR A 80 -1.13 -21.03 -14.81
C THR A 80 -1.15 -21.29 -13.31
N PHE A 81 -2.32 -21.23 -12.69
CA PHE A 81 -2.50 -21.50 -11.25
C PHE A 81 -3.87 -22.14 -11.00
N GLN A 82 -4.09 -22.70 -9.80
CA GLN A 82 -5.43 -23.10 -9.37
C GLN A 82 -6.03 -22.04 -8.44
N GLU A 83 -7.35 -21.86 -8.53
CA GLU A 83 -8.11 -20.90 -7.72
C GLU A 83 -7.87 -21.01 -6.20
N PRO A 84 -7.83 -22.21 -5.58
CA PRO A 84 -7.51 -22.33 -4.15
C PRO A 84 -6.09 -21.89 -3.77
N ASP A 85 -5.18 -21.68 -4.74
CA ASP A 85 -3.80 -21.26 -4.47
C ASP A 85 -3.67 -19.74 -4.26
N MET A 86 -4.74 -18.98 -4.56
CA MET A 86 -4.76 -17.53 -4.37
C MET A 86 -4.84 -17.17 -2.89
N ARG A 87 -4.00 -16.22 -2.45
CA ARG A 87 -3.95 -15.80 -1.05
C ARG A 87 -3.97 -14.28 -0.92
N LYS A 88 -4.64 -13.75 0.11
CA LYS A 88 -4.59 -12.31 0.40
C LYS A 88 -3.19 -11.89 0.80
N ASN A 89 -2.69 -10.81 0.22
CA ASN A 89 -1.41 -10.22 0.59
C ASN A 89 -1.63 -9.23 1.76
N LEU A 90 -1.63 -9.76 2.98
CA LEU A 90 -1.90 -8.96 4.19
C LEU A 90 -0.88 -7.83 4.39
N LEU A 91 0.40 -8.07 4.05
CA LEU A 91 1.45 -7.07 4.16
C LEU A 91 1.21 -5.89 3.21
N LEU A 92 0.85 -6.18 1.96
CA LEU A 92 0.52 -5.13 1.00
C LEU A 92 -0.73 -4.36 1.43
N GLY A 93 -1.72 -5.04 2.00
CA GLY A 93 -2.89 -4.39 2.62
C GLY A 93 -2.47 -3.42 3.73
N GLN A 94 -1.63 -3.86 4.67
CA GLN A 94 -1.12 -3.02 5.76
C GLN A 94 -0.32 -1.80 5.26
N ILE A 95 0.50 -1.98 4.22
CA ILE A 95 1.27 -0.89 3.62
C ILE A 95 0.32 0.14 3.00
N ILE A 96 -0.66 -0.30 2.23
CA ILE A 96 -1.67 0.56 1.62
C ILE A 96 -2.45 1.34 2.67
N ASP A 97 -2.93 0.66 3.71
CA ASP A 97 -3.63 1.30 4.83
C ASP A 97 -2.76 2.37 5.49
N SER A 98 -1.47 2.08 5.67
CA SER A 98 -0.50 3.03 6.22
C SER A 98 -0.30 4.25 5.32
N THR A 99 -0.27 4.08 3.99
CA THR A 99 -0.19 5.21 3.04
C THR A 99 -1.44 6.09 3.07
N ASN A 100 -2.62 5.48 3.24
CA ASN A 100 -3.88 6.20 3.36
C ASN A 100 -3.97 7.02 4.67
N MET A 101 -3.26 6.62 5.73
CA MET A 101 -3.12 7.42 6.96
C MET A 101 -2.14 8.60 6.84
N VAL A 102 -1.30 8.63 5.80
CA VAL A 102 -0.45 9.79 5.47
C VAL A 102 -1.16 10.81 4.57
N SER A 103 -2.25 10.39 3.90
CA SER A 103 -3.04 11.22 3.00
C SER A 103 -3.69 12.49 3.59
N PRO A 104 -4.08 12.61 4.88
CA PRO A 104 -4.70 13.85 5.36
C PRO A 104 -3.74 15.05 5.43
N LEU A 105 -2.42 14.81 5.35
CA LEU A 105 -1.42 15.88 5.35
C LEU A 105 -1.03 16.34 3.93
N PHE A 106 -1.40 15.59 2.88
CA PHE A 106 -1.06 15.94 1.50
C PHE A 106 -2.23 16.61 0.76
N THR A 107 -3.48 16.27 1.10
CA THR A 107 -4.67 17.00 0.60
C THR A 107 -4.71 18.45 1.08
N PHE A 108 -4.09 18.78 2.21
CA PHE A 108 -4.05 20.16 2.72
C PHE A 108 -3.20 21.12 1.85
N PHE A 109 -2.31 20.61 0.99
CA PHE A 109 -1.50 21.43 0.07
C PHE A 109 -2.07 21.51 -1.35
N VAL A 110 -3.03 20.65 -1.71
CA VAL A 110 -3.62 20.60 -3.07
C VAL A 110 -4.91 21.41 -3.18
N THR A 111 -5.58 21.68 -2.06
CA THR A 111 -6.66 22.69 -2.01
C THR A 111 -6.12 23.97 -1.38
N CYS A 112 -5.30 24.69 -2.15
CA CYS A 112 -5.11 26.13 -1.92
C CYS A 112 -6.28 26.88 -2.55
#